data_AF-S4PFR9-F1
#
_entry.id   AF-S4PFR9-F1
#
_cell.length_a   1.000
_cell.length_b   1.000
_cell.length_c   1.000
_cell.angle_alpha   90.00
_cell.angle_beta   90.00
_cell.angle_gamma   90.00
#
_symmetry.space_group_name_H-M   'P 1'
#
loop_
_entity.id
_entity.type
_entity.pdbx_description
1 polymer ?
#
loop_
_entity_poly.entity_id
_entity_poly.type
_entity_poly.pdbx_seq_one_letter_code
_entity_poly.pdbx_strand_id
1 'polypeptide(L)'
;MAQNAVRLHYGLPVIVKLLQPPSRWPLVKAVVGLVRNLALCPANHAPLREHGAVHHLVRLLLRAFNDTQRQRGSVTGGGGTG
;
A
#
# COMPACT_ATOMS: atom_id res chain seq x y z
N MET A 1 12.79 -19.11 -0.12
CA MET A 1 11.82 -20.03 0.54
C MET A 1 10.69 -19.29 1.27
N ALA A 2 10.94 -18.21 2.04
CA ALA A 2 9.91 -17.49 2.80
C ALA A 2 8.74 -16.89 1.97
N GLN A 3 9.00 -16.43 0.74
CA GLN A 3 7.97 -15.85 -0.15
C GLN A 3 6.86 -16.85 -0.52
N ASN A 4 7.18 -18.14 -0.58
CA ASN A 4 6.21 -19.19 -0.85
C ASN A 4 5.50 -19.64 0.43
N ALA A 5 6.17 -19.60 1.58
CA ALA A 5 5.58 -19.96 2.87
C ALA A 5 4.38 -19.06 3.21
N VAL A 6 4.49 -17.74 2.99
CA VAL A 6 3.39 -16.80 3.22
C VAL A 6 2.14 -17.13 2.39
N ARG A 7 2.33 -17.59 1.15
CA ARG A 7 1.24 -18.08 0.29
C ARG A 7 0.67 -19.40 0.82
N LEU A 8 1.55 -20.34 1.18
CA LEU A 8 1.18 -21.69 1.64
C LEU A 8 0.45 -21.69 3.00
N HIS A 9 0.58 -20.63 3.79
CA HIS A 9 -0.11 -20.47 5.08
C HIS A 9 -1.30 -19.49 5.02
N TYR A 10 -1.90 -19.27 3.85
CA TYR A 10 -3.06 -18.38 3.67
C TYR A 10 -2.84 -16.95 4.17
N GLY A 11 -1.59 -16.47 4.17
CA GLY A 11 -1.24 -15.12 4.67
C GLY A 11 -1.61 -14.00 3.70
N LEU A 12 -1.76 -14.30 2.40
CA LEU A 12 -2.03 -13.30 1.36
C LEU A 12 -3.34 -12.50 1.60
N PRO A 13 -4.50 -13.11 1.89
CA PRO A 13 -5.71 -12.35 2.23
C PRO A 13 -5.51 -11.37 3.39
N VAL A 14 -4.80 -11.78 4.44
CA VAL A 14 -4.54 -10.95 5.63
C VAL A 14 -3.63 -9.78 5.28
N ILE A 15 -2.56 -10.03 4.53
CA ILE A 15 -1.62 -8.99 4.08
C ILE A 15 -2.34 -7.94 3.25
N VAL A 16 -3.22 -8.34 2.33
CA VAL A 16 -4.00 -7.40 1.52
C VAL A 16 -5.00 -6.62 2.35
N LYS A 17 -5.65 -7.24 3.35
CA LYS A 17 -6.56 -6.56 4.28
C LYS A 17 -5.87 -5.45 5.08
N LEU A 18 -4.59 -5.62 5.41
CA LEU A 18 -3.81 -4.60 6.13
C LEU A 18 -3.49 -3.36 5.28
N LEU A 19 -3.72 -3.39 3.95
CA LEU A 19 -3.66 -2.18 3.10
C LEU A 19 -4.89 -1.29 3.25
N GLN A 20 -5.94 -1.76 3.94
CA GLN A 20 -7.20 -1.05 4.12
C GLN A 20 -7.32 -0.44 5.53
N PRO A 21 -8.22 0.56 5.73
CA PRO A 21 -8.56 1.04 7.07
C PRO A 21 -9.03 -0.09 8.00
N PRO A 22 -8.73 -0.05 9.31
CA PRO A 22 -8.20 1.07 10.09
C PRO A 22 -6.66 1.17 10.15
N SER A 23 -5.93 0.51 9.26
CA SER A 23 -4.47 0.49 9.25
C SER A 23 -3.87 1.89 9.08
N ARG A 24 -2.90 2.23 9.93
CA ARG A 24 -2.19 3.53 9.92
C ARG A 24 -1.02 3.53 8.94
N TRP A 25 -0.60 4.70 8.49
CA TRP A 25 0.47 4.88 7.50
C TRP A 25 1.78 4.11 7.77
N PRO A 26 2.32 4.03 9.02
CA PRO A 26 3.53 3.25 9.27
C PRO A 26 3.36 1.76 8.94
N LEU A 27 2.22 1.18 9.30
CA LEU A 27 1.89 -0.21 8.99
C LEU A 27 1.65 -0.41 7.50
N VAL A 28 0.87 0.48 6.87
CA VAL A 28 0.63 0.43 5.42
C VAL A 28 1.95 0.45 4.64
N LYS A 29 2.91 1.30 5.03
CA LYS A 29 4.25 1.35 4.40
C LYS A 29 5.00 0.02 4.50
N ALA A 30 4.99 -0.60 5.68
CA ALA A 30 5.63 -1.90 5.89
C ALA A 30 4.98 -2.99 5.03
N VAL A 31 3.65 -3.02 4.97
CA VAL A 31 2.87 -3.98 4.18
C VAL A 31 3.12 -3.80 2.68
N VAL A 32 3.21 -2.56 2.17
CA VAL A 32 3.58 -2.29 0.77
C VAL A 32 4.96 -2.86 0.44
N GLY A 33 5.95 -2.68 1.33
CA GLY A 33 7.28 -3.28 1.18
C GLY A 33 7.25 -4.81 1.16
N LEU A 34 6.43 -5.41 2.02
CA LEU A 34 6.21 -6.86 2.04
C LEU A 34 5.58 -7.36 0.72
N VAL A 35 4.53 -6.70 0.23
CA VAL A 35 3.88 -7.06 -1.05
C VAL A 35 4.87 -6.97 -2.21
N ARG A 36 5.72 -5.93 -2.26
CA ARG A 36 6.81 -5.84 -3.24
C ARG A 36 7.72 -7.05 -3.19
N ASN A 37 8.14 -7.47 -2.00
CA ASN A 37 9.01 -8.63 -1.83
C ASN A 37 8.33 -9.94 -2.24
N LEU A 38 7.02 -10.10 -1.98
CA LEU A 38 6.27 -11.27 -2.43
C LEU A 38 6.12 -11.32 -3.95
N ALA A 39 5.97 -10.15 -4.60
CA ALA A 39 5.84 -10.02 -6.04
C ALA A 39 7.15 -10.30 -6.81
N LEU A 40 8.31 -10.37 -6.14
CA LEU A 40 9.56 -10.86 -6.76
C LEU A 40 9.47 -12.34 -7.17
N CYS A 41 8.52 -13.08 -6.60
CA CYS A 41 8.23 -14.45 -7.02
C CYS A 41 7.03 -14.47 -8.00
N PRO A 42 7.21 -14.92 -9.27
CA PRO A 42 6.12 -14.99 -10.25
C PRO A 42 4.93 -15.83 -9.80
N ALA A 43 5.18 -16.86 -8.99
CA ALA A 43 4.13 -17.74 -8.44
C ALA A 43 3.14 -17.02 -7.51
N ASN A 44 3.47 -15.82 -7.03
CA ASN A 44 2.60 -14.99 -6.20
C ASN A 44 1.80 -13.96 -7.01
N HIS A 45 2.05 -13.78 -8.32
CA HIS A 45 1.38 -12.76 -9.14
C HIS A 45 -0.13 -13.00 -9.27
N ALA A 46 -0.53 -14.20 -9.69
CA ALA A 46 -1.94 -14.57 -9.80
C ALA A 46 -2.66 -14.48 -8.44
N PRO A 47 -2.15 -15.09 -7.35
CA PRO A 47 -2.76 -14.95 -6.03
C PRO A 47 -2.88 -13.50 -5.55
N LEU A 48 -1.85 -12.67 -5.69
CA LEU A 48 -1.93 -11.25 -5.29
C LEU A 48 -2.99 -10.49 -6.08
N ARG A 49 -3.11 -10.77 -7.38
CA ARG A 49 -4.13 -10.16 -8.24
C ARG A 49 -5.54 -10.58 -7.83
N GLU A 50 -5.75 -11.88 -7.62
CA GLU A 50 -7.04 -12.45 -7.22
C GLU A 50 -7.54 -11.89 -5.88
N HIS A 51 -6.63 -11.64 -4.94
CA HIS A 51 -6.96 -11.03 -3.65
C HIS A 51 -7.10 -9.50 -3.72
N GLY A 52 -7.02 -8.89 -4.90
CA GLY A 52 -7.25 -7.45 -5.09
C GLY A 52 -6.07 -6.55 -4.70
N ALA A 53 -4.86 -7.08 -4.53
CA ALA A 53 -3.70 -6.29 -4.09
C ALA A 53 -3.44 -5.08 -5.01
N VAL A 54 -3.56 -5.26 -6.33
CA VAL A 54 -3.37 -4.19 -7.33
C VAL A 54 -4.35 -3.05 -7.10
N HIS A 55 -5.64 -3.36 -6.94
CA HIS A 55 -6.70 -2.38 -6.71
C HIS A 55 -6.43 -1.56 -5.44
N HIS A 56 -6.01 -2.21 -4.36
CA HIS A 56 -5.69 -1.54 -3.11
C HIS A 56 -4.44 -0.66 -3.20
N LEU A 57 -3.40 -1.12 -3.90
CA LEU A 57 -2.19 -0.33 -4.12
C LEU A 57 -2.46 0.92 -4.95
N VAL A 58 -3.26 0.82 -6.03
CA VAL A 58 -3.65 1.98 -6.85
C VAL A 58 -4.44 2.99 -6.01
N ARG A 59 -5.42 2.52 -5.23
CA ARG A 59 -6.20 3.39 -4.34
C ARG A 59 -5.32 4.10 -3.30
N LEU A 60 -4.35 3.38 -2.72
CA LEU A 60 -3.39 3.95 -1.78
C LEU A 60 -2.49 5.00 -2.44
N LEU A 61 -2.02 4.75 -3.66
CA LEU A 61 -1.22 5.70 -4.42
C LEU A 61 -1.99 7.00 -4.68
N LEU A 62 -3.25 6.91 -5.13
CA LEU A 62 -4.11 8.07 -5.36
C LEU A 62 -4.33 8.87 -4.06
N ARG A 63 -4.60 8.18 -2.94
CA ARG A 63 -4.75 8.83 -1.64
C ARG A 63 -3.47 9.52 -1.18
N ALA A 64 -2.34 8.83 -1.23
CA ALA A 64 -1.04 9.37 -0.84
C ALA A 64 -0.66 10.59 -1.70
N PHE A 65 -0.96 10.53 -3.00
CA PHE A 65 -0.73 11.63 -3.93
C PHE A 65 -1.59 12.85 -3.57
N ASN A 66 -2.89 12.67 -3.37
CA ASN A 66 -3.80 13.76 -2.96
C ASN A 66 -3.38 14.39 -1.62
N ASP A 67 -3.00 13.57 -0.63
CA ASP A 67 -2.50 14.05 0.67
C ASP A 67 -1.22 14.90 0.48
N THR A 68 -0.32 14.47 -0.40
CA THR A 68 0.92 15.21 -0.72
C THR A 68 0.62 16.54 -1.41
N GLN A 69 -0.35 16.59 -2.34
CA GLN A 69 -0.75 17.84 -3.01
C GLN A 69 -1.40 18.81 -2.01
N ARG A 70 -2.27 18.31 -1.12
CA ARG A 70 -2.92 19.12 -0.06
C ARG A 70 -1.88 19.77 0.86
N GLN A 71 -0.88 19.00 1.28
CA GLN A 71 0.21 19.51 2.12
C GLN A 71 1.03 20.59 1.41
N ARG A 72 1.32 20.43 0.11
CA ARG A 72 2.06 21.43 -0.69
C ARG A 72 1.27 22.72 -0.88
N GLY A 73 -0.03 22.63 -1.15
CA GLY A 73 -0.89 23.81 -1.32
C GLY A 73 -1.10 24.63 -0.04
N SER A 74 -0.93 24.01 1.14
CA SER A 74 -1.02 24.69 2.42
C SER A 74 0.21 25.56 2.76
N VAL A 75 1.37 25.30 2.16
CA VAL A 75 2.61 26.04 2.47
C VAL A 75 2.70 27.36 1.71
N THR A 76 2.01 27.49 0.58
CA THR A 76 2.06 28.68 -0.30
C THR A 76 1.01 29.76 -0.01
N GLY A 77 0.09 29.54 0.95
CA GLY A 77 -1.02 30.47 1.24
C GLY A 77 -0.81 31.45 2.40
N GLY A 78 0.38 31.48 3.02
CA GLY A 78 0.62 32.16 4.30
C GLY A 78 1.37 33.50 4.26
N GLY A 79 1.63 34.08 3.09
CA GLY A 79 2.43 35.32 2.99
C GLY A 79 1.70 36.41 2.20
N GLY A 80 1.18 37.43 2.89
CA GLY A 80 0.77 38.69 2.26
C GLY A 80 -0.51 39.33 2.80
N THR A 81 -0.58 39.64 4.09
CA THR A 81 -1.34 40.81 4.57
C THR A 81 -0.48 41.52 5.61
N GLY A 82 -0.09 42.75 5.31
CA GLY A 82 0.81 43.59 6.09
C GLY A 82 1.24 44.78 5.24
#